data_AF-A0A3C1GSK8-F1
#
_entry.id   AF-A0A3C1GSK8-F1
#
_cell.length_a   1.000
_cell.length_b   1.000
_cell.length_c   1.000
_cell.angle_alpha   90.00
_cell.angle_beta   90.00
_cell.angle_gamma   90.00
#
_symmetry.space_group_name_H-M   'P 1'
#
loop_
_entity.id
_entity.type
_entity.pdbx_description
1 polymer ?
#
loop_
_entity_poly.entity_id
_entity_poly.type
_entity_poly.pdbx_seq_one_letter_code
_entity_poly.pdbx_strand_id
1 'polypeptide(L)'
;EERHAMEFETVETYIKFNEEGGIKAIVPRTRGDAHKLIEECMLLANTCAANFALKHDLPVLYRNHDKPDQEKSMRIHEYAKNFGLPFPEESPTQADYQRLIEATKDRPDAISIHSMLLRSMMQANYAPDNIGHFGLAYDEYSHFTSPIRRYPDLMLHRAIKAKVTKTQQPVMDFSLEGAGTQTSDTERRAERAARYVESWLKCHYMKDHVGEDFEGVVTSVTNFGLFVTLSDLFIDGLVHISNVGDDFFVYDEQQQQLIGKDKGTVFGLGDSVKVKVAGVNMDLLQIDFDLLEKLKSSQMNQTKKDSSKKSPVKKTNGRSSSKSKG
;
A
#
# COMPACT_ATOMS: atom_id res chain seq x y z
N GLU A 1 3.23 19.59 5.03
CA GLU A 1 4.52 18.95 5.39
C GLU A 1 4.70 18.80 6.90
N GLU A 2 4.41 19.82 7.73
CA GLU A 2 4.62 19.74 9.19
C GLU A 2 3.77 18.69 9.94
N ARG A 3 2.63 18.22 9.38
CA ARG A 3 1.73 17.28 10.06
C ARG A 3 2.22 15.83 10.09
N HIS A 4 3.28 15.49 9.34
CA HIS A 4 3.75 14.10 9.20
C HIS A 4 2.66 13.11 8.71
N ALA A 5 1.70 13.56 7.90
CA ALA A 5 0.76 12.66 7.24
C ALA A 5 1.52 11.72 6.30
N MET A 6 1.22 10.43 6.36
CA MET A 6 1.97 9.43 5.59
C MET A 6 1.42 9.37 4.18
N GLU A 7 2.26 9.68 3.20
CA GLU A 7 1.91 9.58 1.78
C GLU A 7 2.60 8.34 1.20
N PHE A 8 1.81 7.30 0.93
CA PHE A 8 2.30 6.11 0.25
C PHE A 8 2.07 6.27 -1.25
N GLU A 9 3.14 6.14 -2.03
CA GLU A 9 3.01 6.00 -3.47
C GLU A 9 2.43 4.63 -3.80
N THR A 10 1.18 4.61 -4.26
CA THR A 10 0.54 3.45 -4.88
C THR A 10 0.15 3.79 -6.30
N VAL A 11 0.25 2.82 -7.21
CA VAL A 11 -0.17 2.99 -8.60
C VAL A 11 -1.59 2.45 -8.72
N GLU A 12 -2.58 3.35 -8.66
CA GLU A 12 -3.94 3.02 -9.07
C GLU A 12 -4.02 2.91 -10.60
N THR A 13 -4.92 2.09 -11.12
CA THR A 13 -5.12 1.94 -12.57
C THR A 13 -6.55 2.22 -13.01
N TYR A 14 -6.71 2.52 -14.29
CA TYR A 14 -7.99 2.59 -14.98
C TYR A 14 -8.04 1.57 -16.11
N ILE A 15 -9.15 0.84 -16.19
CA ILE A 15 -9.49 0.00 -17.33
C ILE A 15 -10.20 0.88 -18.37
N LYS A 16 -9.58 1.04 -19.53
CA LYS A 16 -10.19 1.70 -20.69
C LYS A 16 -10.89 0.65 -21.54
N PHE A 17 -12.18 0.84 -21.77
CA PHE A 17 -12.97 -0.03 -22.63
C PHE A 17 -12.97 0.48 -24.08
N ASN A 18 -13.09 -0.43 -25.04
CA ASN A 18 -13.42 -0.11 -26.43
C ASN A 18 -14.96 0.02 -26.60
N GLU A 19 -15.42 0.36 -27.81
CA GLU A 19 -16.84 0.54 -28.10
C GLU A 19 -17.67 -0.75 -27.96
N GLU A 20 -17.02 -1.92 -28.07
CA GLU A 20 -17.63 -3.23 -27.93
C GLU A 20 -17.69 -3.72 -26.47
N GLY A 21 -17.16 -2.92 -25.52
CA GLY A 21 -17.11 -3.27 -24.11
C GLY A 21 -15.94 -4.15 -23.69
N GLY A 22 -15.01 -4.45 -24.61
CA GLY A 22 -13.74 -5.13 -24.32
C GLY A 22 -12.69 -4.20 -23.72
N ILE A 23 -11.66 -4.76 -23.07
CA ILE A 23 -10.56 -3.96 -22.50
C ILE A 23 -9.60 -3.53 -23.61
N LYS A 24 -9.49 -2.22 -23.82
CA LYS A 24 -8.55 -1.61 -24.76
C LYS A 24 -7.16 -1.44 -24.14
N ALA A 25 -7.11 -1.02 -22.87
CA ALA A 25 -5.87 -0.79 -22.14
C ALA A 25 -6.12 -0.71 -20.64
N ILE A 26 -5.12 -1.11 -19.85
CA ILE A 26 -5.04 -0.83 -18.42
C ILE A 26 -3.95 0.22 -18.25
N VAL A 27 -4.29 1.39 -17.70
CA VAL A 27 -3.36 2.52 -17.62
C VAL A 27 -3.22 3.02 -16.19
N PRO A 28 -2.04 3.49 -15.78
CA PRO A 28 -1.86 4.10 -14.47
C PRO A 28 -2.66 5.40 -14.37
N ARG A 29 -3.21 5.65 -13.19
CA ARG A 29 -3.91 6.88 -12.86
C ARG A 29 -2.89 7.96 -12.53
N THR A 30 -3.00 9.10 -13.21
CA THR A 30 -2.15 10.26 -12.94
C THR A 30 -2.76 11.14 -11.85
N ARG A 31 -2.02 11.37 -10.76
CA ARG A 31 -2.39 12.33 -9.70
C ARG A 31 -1.59 13.62 -9.84
N GLY A 32 -2.19 14.61 -10.51
CA GLY A 32 -1.60 15.95 -10.67
C GLY A 32 -2.02 16.95 -9.58
N ASP A 33 -1.45 18.16 -9.63
CA ASP A 33 -1.66 19.22 -8.63
C ASP A 33 -3.13 19.62 -8.42
N ALA A 34 -3.94 19.60 -9.48
CA ALA A 34 -5.37 19.88 -9.38
C ALA A 34 -6.09 18.87 -8.46
N HIS A 35 -5.70 17.59 -8.50
CA HIS A 35 -6.27 16.57 -7.62
C HIS A 35 -5.84 16.81 -6.18
N LYS A 36 -4.54 17.12 -5.96
CA LYS A 36 -3.99 17.42 -4.64
C LYS A 36 -4.63 18.66 -4.01
N LEU A 37 -4.87 19.70 -4.80
CA LEU A 37 -5.56 20.92 -4.34
C LEU A 37 -6.96 20.60 -3.83
N ILE A 38 -7.75 19.86 -4.61
CA ILE A 38 -9.11 19.48 -4.20
C ILE A 38 -9.05 18.61 -2.95
N GLU A 39 -8.15 17.62 -2.90
CA GLU A 39 -7.95 16.76 -1.74
C GLU A 39 -7.67 17.55 -0.47
N GLU A 40 -6.70 18.47 -0.47
CA GLU A 40 -6.39 19.31 0.69
C GLU A 40 -7.57 20.20 1.11
N CYS A 41 -8.29 20.80 0.16
CA CYS A 41 -9.51 21.54 0.48
C CYS A 41 -10.56 20.66 1.16
N MET A 42 -10.73 19.41 0.71
CA MET A 42 -11.68 18.49 1.30
C MET A 42 -11.24 18.02 2.69
N LEU A 43 -9.95 17.74 2.87
CA LEU A 43 -9.37 17.38 4.17
C LEU A 43 -9.61 18.49 5.20
N LEU A 44 -9.35 19.74 4.84
CA LEU A 44 -9.61 20.89 5.71
C LEU A 44 -11.09 20.99 6.09
N ALA A 45 -12.01 20.87 5.12
CA ALA A 45 -13.45 20.93 5.39
C ALA A 45 -13.92 19.79 6.30
N ASN A 46 -13.40 18.57 6.09
CA ASN A 46 -13.68 17.39 6.92
C ASN A 46 -13.21 17.60 8.37
N THR A 47 -11.99 18.10 8.58
CA THR A 47 -11.44 18.39 9.91
C THR A 47 -12.20 19.53 10.60
N CYS A 48 -12.60 20.58 9.87
CA CYS A 48 -13.44 21.64 10.44
C CYS A 48 -14.81 21.11 10.89
N ALA A 49 -15.42 20.23 10.11
CA ALA A 49 -16.71 19.62 10.45
C ALA A 49 -16.59 18.69 11.67
N ALA A 50 -15.53 17.88 11.75
CA ALA A 50 -15.23 17.03 12.90
C ALA A 50 -15.04 17.85 14.17
N ASN A 51 -14.22 18.91 14.11
CA ASN A 51 -14.00 19.84 15.22
C ASN A 51 -15.31 20.50 15.70
N PHE A 52 -16.14 20.95 14.76
CA PHE A 52 -17.43 21.54 15.09
C PHE A 52 -18.36 20.53 15.77
N ALA A 53 -18.38 19.29 15.29
CA ALA A 53 -19.18 18.23 15.88
C ALA A 53 -18.72 17.88 17.31
N LEU A 54 -17.41 17.73 17.51
CA LEU A 54 -16.81 17.40 18.80
C LEU A 54 -17.05 18.51 19.82
N LYS A 55 -16.83 19.78 19.45
CA LYS A 55 -17.07 20.95 20.31
C LYS A 55 -18.52 21.11 20.77
N HIS A 56 -19.46 20.55 20.04
CA HIS A 56 -20.89 20.70 20.29
C HIS A 56 -21.57 19.40 20.69
N ASP A 57 -20.79 18.34 20.97
CA ASP A 57 -21.27 17.01 21.34
C ASP A 57 -22.34 16.49 20.37
N LEU A 58 -22.12 16.68 19.07
CA LEU A 58 -23.08 16.27 18.05
C LEU A 58 -23.06 14.74 17.88
N PRO A 59 -24.22 14.09 17.74
CA PRO A 59 -24.31 12.65 17.52
C PRO A 59 -23.96 12.30 16.07
N VAL A 60 -22.67 12.13 15.78
CA VAL A 60 -22.15 11.90 14.43
C VAL A 60 -21.19 10.70 14.40
N LEU A 61 -20.74 10.33 13.21
CA LEU A 61 -19.72 9.30 13.02
C LEU A 61 -18.39 9.97 12.67
N TYR A 62 -17.35 9.68 13.45
CA TYR A 62 -15.97 9.99 13.11
C TYR A 62 -15.42 8.95 12.16
N ARG A 63 -14.49 9.38 11.30
CA ARG A 63 -13.72 8.49 10.44
C ARG A 63 -12.41 8.21 11.15
N ASN A 64 -12.38 7.11 11.88
CA ASN A 64 -11.25 6.74 12.70
C ASN A 64 -10.27 5.87 11.92
N HIS A 65 -9.00 5.97 12.28
CA HIS A 65 -7.96 5.07 11.82
C HIS A 65 -6.98 4.87 12.97
N ASP A 66 -7.00 3.67 13.54
CA ASP A 66 -6.21 3.36 14.72
C ASP A 66 -4.71 3.25 14.41
N LYS A 67 -3.89 3.25 15.46
CA LYS A 67 -2.47 2.91 15.38
C LYS A 67 -2.30 1.43 15.03
N PRO A 68 -1.18 1.04 14.41
CA PRO A 68 -0.82 -0.37 14.25
C PRO A 68 -0.87 -1.13 15.58
N ASP A 69 -1.40 -2.35 15.55
CA ASP A 69 -1.34 -3.25 16.70
C ASP A 69 0.10 -3.71 17.00
N GLN A 70 0.29 -4.37 18.14
CA GLN A 70 1.61 -4.82 18.59
C GLN A 70 2.28 -5.79 17.59
N GLU A 71 1.50 -6.69 17.00
CA GLU A 71 2.01 -7.67 16.05
C GLU A 71 2.52 -6.99 14.78
N LYS A 72 1.73 -6.09 14.19
CA LYS A 72 2.12 -5.31 13.02
C LYS A 72 3.28 -4.36 13.30
N SER A 73 3.33 -3.77 14.50
CA SER A 73 4.43 -2.92 14.94
C SER A 73 5.75 -3.70 15.01
N MET A 74 5.75 -4.88 15.63
CA MET A 74 6.93 -5.76 15.70
C MET A 74 7.41 -6.21 14.32
N ARG A 75 6.50 -6.53 13.39
CA ARG A 75 6.87 -6.93 12.02
C ARG A 75 7.61 -5.80 11.29
N ILE A 76 7.14 -4.56 11.39
CA ILE A 76 7.87 -3.42 10.80
C ILE A 76 9.19 -3.20 11.53
N HIS A 77 9.21 -3.30 12.85
CA HIS A 77 10.44 -3.14 13.62
C HIS A 77 11.54 -4.08 13.12
N GLU A 78 11.24 -5.37 12.98
CA GLU A 78 12.21 -6.34 12.43
C GLU A 78 12.60 -6.02 10.99
N TYR A 79 11.65 -5.63 10.16
CA TYR A 79 11.95 -5.25 8.79
C TYR A 79 12.81 -3.99 8.68
N ALA A 80 12.60 -3.00 9.56
CA ALA A 80 13.37 -1.76 9.60
C ALA A 80 14.85 -1.99 9.92
N LYS A 81 15.18 -3.06 10.69
CA LYS A 81 16.57 -3.46 10.97
C LYS A 81 17.35 -3.77 9.70
N ASN A 82 16.70 -4.26 8.64
CA ASN A 82 17.36 -4.54 7.37
C ASN A 82 17.94 -3.28 6.71
N PHE A 83 17.39 -2.10 7.04
CA PHE A 83 17.88 -0.82 6.54
C PHE A 83 18.80 -0.11 7.55
N GLY A 84 19.05 -0.72 8.71
CA GLY A 84 19.77 -0.07 9.80
C GLY A 84 19.05 1.16 10.36
N LEU A 85 17.72 1.23 10.20
CA LEU A 85 16.91 2.36 10.64
C LEU A 85 16.20 2.05 11.96
N PRO A 86 16.22 2.98 12.93
CA PRO A 86 15.50 2.80 14.18
C PRO A 86 13.99 2.94 13.96
N PHE A 87 13.24 1.94 14.38
CA PHE A 87 11.77 1.92 14.40
C PHE A 87 11.30 1.38 15.75
N PRO A 88 10.27 1.94 16.42
CA PRO A 88 9.80 1.42 17.71
C PRO A 88 9.19 0.02 17.61
N GLU A 89 9.41 -0.82 18.63
CA GLU A 89 8.76 -2.15 18.73
C GLU A 89 7.26 -2.03 19.02
N GLU A 90 6.87 -1.00 19.78
CA GLU A 90 5.49 -0.76 20.21
C GLU A 90 5.10 0.70 19.97
N SER A 91 3.81 0.91 19.69
CA SER A 91 3.19 2.24 19.54
C SER A 91 3.96 3.19 18.62
N PRO A 92 4.28 2.79 17.37
CA PRO A 92 4.99 3.66 16.45
C PRO A 92 4.18 4.93 16.15
N THR A 93 4.89 6.05 15.97
CA THR A 93 4.33 7.35 15.62
C THR A 93 4.37 7.56 14.11
N GLN A 94 3.57 8.50 13.59
CA GLN A 94 3.61 8.88 12.19
C GLN A 94 5.00 9.39 11.77
N ALA A 95 5.73 10.04 12.67
CA ALA A 95 7.10 10.49 12.43
C ALA A 95 8.05 9.30 12.23
N ASP A 96 7.86 8.18 12.93
CA ASP A 96 8.67 6.98 12.74
C ASP A 96 8.49 6.38 11.35
N TYR A 97 7.24 6.32 10.86
CA TYR A 97 6.92 5.92 9.49
C TYR A 97 7.52 6.88 8.46
N GLN A 98 7.35 8.19 8.65
CA GLN A 98 7.87 9.21 7.73
C GLN A 98 9.40 9.12 7.59
N ARG A 99 10.13 8.86 8.67
CA ARG A 99 11.59 8.65 8.61
C ARG A 99 11.96 7.47 7.73
N LEU A 100 11.23 6.36 7.81
CA LEU A 100 11.50 5.18 7.00
C LEU A 100 11.13 5.40 5.53
N ILE A 101 10.01 6.06 5.24
CA ILE A 101 9.59 6.47 3.89
C ILE A 101 10.68 7.36 3.25
N GLU A 102 11.06 8.45 3.94
CA GLU A 102 12.03 9.41 3.42
C GLU A 102 13.42 8.78 3.20
N ALA A 103 13.85 7.91 4.11
CA ALA A 103 15.13 7.21 3.99
C ALA A 103 15.16 6.17 2.86
N THR A 104 13.99 5.75 2.35
CA THR A 104 13.86 4.69 1.35
C THR A 104 13.33 5.15 0.00
N LYS A 105 12.87 6.40 -0.13
CA LYS A 105 12.22 6.95 -1.33
C LYS A 105 13.00 6.80 -2.64
N ASP A 106 14.32 6.99 -2.61
CA ASP A 106 15.17 6.97 -3.81
C ASP A 106 15.70 5.56 -4.13
N ARG A 107 15.29 4.56 -3.35
CA ARG A 107 15.76 3.19 -3.55
C ARG A 107 14.98 2.49 -4.66
N PRO A 108 15.61 1.57 -5.41
CA PRO A 108 14.91 0.76 -6.41
C PRO A 108 13.72 -0.07 -5.87
N ASP A 109 13.69 -0.29 -4.56
CA ASP A 109 12.71 -1.12 -3.86
C ASP A 109 11.73 -0.33 -2.98
N ALA A 110 11.67 1.01 -3.13
CA ALA A 110 10.80 1.89 -2.37
C ALA A 110 9.32 1.45 -2.42
N ILE A 111 8.83 1.03 -3.59
CA ILE A 111 7.44 0.57 -3.77
C ILE A 111 7.12 -0.62 -2.86
N SER A 112 8.04 -1.58 -2.75
CA SER A 112 7.85 -2.76 -1.90
C SER A 112 7.88 -2.40 -0.42
N ILE A 113 8.77 -1.50 -0.03
CA ILE A 113 8.87 -0.98 1.35
C ILE A 113 7.57 -0.25 1.72
N HIS A 114 7.09 0.65 0.86
CA HIS A 114 5.83 1.37 1.04
C HIS A 114 4.63 0.42 1.15
N SER A 115 4.58 -0.62 0.31
CA SER A 115 3.54 -1.65 0.40
C SER A 115 3.55 -2.37 1.75
N MET A 116 4.74 -2.69 2.29
CA MET A 116 4.83 -3.32 3.60
C MET A 116 4.41 -2.36 4.73
N LEU A 117 4.84 -1.09 4.66
CA LEU A 117 4.40 -0.06 5.59
C LEU A 117 2.88 0.11 5.60
N LEU A 118 2.26 0.18 4.41
CA LEU A 118 0.81 0.29 4.26
C LEU A 118 0.09 -0.94 4.86
N ARG A 119 0.61 -2.15 4.63
CA ARG A 119 0.05 -3.41 5.17
C ARG A 119 0.07 -3.50 6.70
N SER A 120 0.93 -2.72 7.37
CA SER A 120 0.93 -2.63 8.84
C SER A 120 -0.16 -1.74 9.43
N MET A 121 -0.82 -0.95 8.60
CA MET A 121 -1.84 -0.03 9.08
C MET A 121 -3.12 -0.76 9.46
N MET A 122 -3.89 -0.13 10.35
CA MET A 122 -5.23 -0.58 10.67
C MET A 122 -6.20 -0.09 9.60
N GLN A 123 -7.27 -0.85 9.39
CA GLN A 123 -8.32 -0.40 8.48
C GLN A 123 -9.13 0.71 9.15
N ALA A 124 -9.36 1.81 8.43
CA ALA A 124 -10.21 2.88 8.92
C ALA A 124 -11.69 2.44 9.02
N ASN A 125 -12.44 2.99 9.97
CA ASN A 125 -13.84 2.68 10.21
C ASN A 125 -14.65 3.92 10.60
N TYR A 126 -15.97 3.79 10.61
CA TYR A 126 -16.88 4.79 11.15
C TYR A 126 -17.31 4.38 12.56
N ALA A 127 -17.16 5.28 13.53
CA ALA A 127 -17.59 5.06 14.91
C ALA A 127 -18.03 6.37 15.58
N PRO A 128 -18.89 6.31 16.62
CA PRO A 128 -19.31 7.50 17.36
C PRO A 128 -18.22 8.11 18.23
N ASP A 129 -17.31 7.29 18.76
CA ASP A 129 -16.19 7.76 19.57
C ASP A 129 -15.04 8.21 18.68
N ASN A 130 -14.52 9.41 18.91
CA ASN A 130 -13.34 9.89 18.21
C ASN A 130 -12.06 9.32 18.83
N ILE A 131 -11.28 8.56 18.04
CA ILE A 131 -9.93 8.10 18.43
C ILE A 131 -8.82 8.69 17.57
N GLY A 132 -9.18 9.61 16.67
CA GLY A 132 -8.28 10.20 15.69
C GLY A 132 -8.07 9.34 14.44
N HIS A 133 -7.27 9.87 13.52
CA HIS A 133 -6.96 9.25 12.24
C HIS A 133 -5.44 9.18 12.03
N PHE A 134 -4.84 8.07 12.48
CA PHE A 134 -3.39 7.86 12.45
C PHE A 134 -2.78 8.08 11.06
N GLY A 135 -3.40 7.52 10.01
CA GLY A 135 -2.93 7.64 8.62
C GLY A 135 -2.79 9.08 8.10
N LEU A 136 -3.66 9.98 8.57
CA LEU A 136 -3.73 11.38 8.13
C LEU A 136 -3.12 12.35 9.14
N ALA A 137 -2.67 11.84 10.30
CA ALA A 137 -2.20 12.64 11.43
C ALA A 137 -3.20 13.73 11.87
N TYR A 138 -4.48 13.36 12.04
CA TYR A 138 -5.50 14.21 12.65
C TYR A 138 -5.97 13.65 13.99
N ASP A 139 -6.13 14.52 14.99
CA ASP A 139 -6.71 14.18 16.29
C ASP A 139 -8.23 13.94 16.18
N GLU A 140 -8.89 14.62 15.25
CA GLU A 140 -10.29 14.40 14.89
C GLU A 140 -10.50 14.50 13.38
N TYR A 141 -11.26 13.55 12.83
CA TYR A 141 -11.56 13.53 11.41
C TYR A 141 -12.93 12.92 11.15
N SER A 142 -13.68 13.47 10.20
CA SER A 142 -15.00 12.98 9.81
C SER A 142 -15.24 13.29 8.34
N HIS A 143 -15.84 12.35 7.61
CA HIS A 143 -16.22 12.63 6.23
C HIS A 143 -17.44 13.57 6.17
N PHE A 144 -17.27 14.70 5.49
CA PHE A 144 -18.30 15.73 5.33
C PHE A 144 -18.57 16.08 3.86
N THR A 145 -17.59 15.92 2.99
CA THR A 145 -17.54 16.53 1.66
C THR A 145 -18.24 15.74 0.54
N SER A 146 -18.93 14.63 0.84
CA SER A 146 -19.56 13.78 -0.19
C SER A 146 -20.91 13.15 0.22
N PRO A 147 -21.90 13.93 0.71
CA PRO A 147 -23.20 13.40 1.17
C PRO A 147 -24.04 12.72 0.08
N ILE A 148 -23.76 12.97 -1.21
CA ILE A 148 -24.45 12.32 -2.33
C ILE A 148 -24.12 10.82 -2.42
N ARG A 149 -22.91 10.42 -2.00
CA ARG A 149 -22.39 9.05 -2.20
C ARG A 149 -21.94 8.37 -0.91
N ARG A 150 -22.04 9.05 0.24
CA ARG A 150 -21.68 8.51 1.56
C ARG A 150 -22.72 8.95 2.59
N TYR A 151 -23.30 7.96 3.27
CA TYR A 151 -24.33 8.21 4.28
C TYR A 151 -23.79 8.89 5.57
N PRO A 152 -22.57 8.58 6.07
CA PRO A 152 -22.00 9.30 7.21
C PRO A 152 -21.92 10.82 6.99
N ASP A 153 -21.52 11.26 5.80
CA ASP A 153 -21.50 12.68 5.45
C ASP A 153 -22.90 13.30 5.54
N LEU A 154 -23.94 12.59 5.06
CA LEU A 154 -25.33 13.08 5.15
C LEU A 154 -25.81 13.20 6.61
N MET A 155 -25.42 12.27 7.48
CA MET A 155 -25.71 12.35 8.92
C MET A 155 -25.04 13.59 9.54
N LEU A 156 -23.75 13.81 9.24
CA LEU A 156 -23.00 14.97 9.71
C LEU A 156 -23.61 16.29 9.20
N HIS A 157 -24.02 16.36 7.94
CA HIS A 157 -24.73 17.52 7.37
C HIS A 157 -26.01 17.82 8.15
N ARG A 158 -26.83 16.80 8.45
CA ARG A 158 -28.08 16.97 9.22
C ARG A 158 -27.80 17.47 10.63
N ALA A 159 -26.80 16.90 11.31
CA ALA A 159 -26.43 17.27 12.67
C ALA A 159 -25.92 18.72 12.75
N ILE A 160 -25.01 19.11 11.85
CA ILE A 160 -24.48 20.48 11.75
C ILE A 160 -25.60 21.45 11.41
N LYS A 161 -26.43 21.14 10.41
CA LYS A 161 -27.55 22.00 10.01
C LYS A 161 -28.46 22.27 11.19
N ALA A 162 -28.93 21.21 11.86
CA ALA A 162 -29.80 21.34 13.02
C ALA A 162 -29.20 22.22 14.13
N LYS A 163 -27.90 22.06 14.41
CA LYS A 163 -27.20 22.88 15.39
C LYS A 163 -27.12 24.36 14.98
N VAL A 164 -26.78 24.64 13.73
CA VAL A 164 -26.61 26.01 13.21
C VAL A 164 -27.95 26.73 13.07
N THR A 165 -28.99 26.04 12.60
CA THR A 165 -30.33 26.62 12.40
C THR A 165 -31.21 26.56 13.65
N LYS A 166 -30.71 25.99 14.76
CA LYS A 166 -31.46 25.74 15.99
C LYS A 166 -32.76 24.97 15.76
N THR A 167 -32.76 24.06 14.79
CA THR A 167 -33.91 23.18 14.50
C THR A 167 -33.72 21.84 15.19
N GLN A 168 -34.82 21.13 15.45
CA GLN A 168 -34.77 19.76 15.96
C GLN A 168 -33.93 18.87 15.01
N GLN A 169 -33.04 18.05 15.57
CA GLN A 169 -32.44 16.97 14.78
C GLN A 169 -33.51 15.94 14.38
N PRO A 170 -33.41 15.33 13.19
CA PRO A 170 -34.22 14.18 12.85
C PRO A 170 -34.04 13.10 13.91
N VAL A 171 -35.16 12.50 14.35
CA VAL A 171 -35.10 11.33 15.23
C VAL A 171 -34.44 10.20 14.46
N MET A 172 -33.35 9.66 15.00
CA MET A 172 -32.72 8.45 14.47
C MET A 172 -33.47 7.24 15.04
N ASP A 173 -33.86 6.32 14.18
CA ASP A 173 -34.47 5.03 14.52
C ASP A 173 -33.41 3.91 14.72
N PHE A 174 -32.13 4.29 14.75
CA PHE A 174 -30.98 3.42 14.93
C PHE A 174 -29.96 4.05 15.91
N SER A 175 -29.09 3.24 16.51
CA SER A 175 -27.97 3.74 17.31
C SER A 175 -26.79 4.17 16.42
N LEU A 176 -25.93 5.06 16.93
CA LEU A 176 -24.74 5.49 16.19
C LEU A 176 -23.74 4.34 15.99
N GLU A 177 -23.60 3.44 16.96
CA GLU A 177 -22.75 2.25 16.85
C GLU A 177 -23.25 1.33 15.73
N GLY A 178 -24.57 1.15 15.64
CA GLY A 178 -25.22 0.40 14.55
C GLY A 178 -24.98 1.05 13.20
N ALA A 179 -25.13 2.37 13.10
CA ALA A 179 -24.85 3.13 11.89
C ALA A 179 -23.37 3.05 11.48
N GLY A 180 -22.44 3.16 12.44
CA GLY A 180 -21.00 3.04 12.22
C GLY A 180 -20.61 1.66 11.68
N THR A 181 -21.17 0.61 12.28
CA THR A 181 -20.99 -0.78 11.82
C THR A 181 -21.52 -0.96 10.40
N GLN A 182 -22.78 -0.60 10.15
CA GLN A 182 -23.43 -0.77 8.85
C GLN A 182 -22.72 -0.01 7.73
N THR A 183 -22.31 1.24 7.99
CA THR A 183 -21.65 2.07 6.97
C THR A 183 -20.25 1.57 6.67
N SER A 184 -19.50 1.11 7.68
CA SER A 184 -18.19 0.48 7.50
C SER A 184 -18.30 -0.86 6.75
N ASP A 185 -19.30 -1.70 7.07
CA ASP A 185 -19.56 -2.94 6.36
C ASP A 185 -19.97 -2.72 4.90
N THR A 186 -20.79 -1.69 4.66
CA THR A 186 -21.24 -1.34 3.31
C THR A 186 -20.09 -0.82 2.45
N GLU A 187 -19.19 -0.01 3.02
CA GLU A 187 -17.94 0.40 2.38
C GLU A 187 -17.10 -0.83 1.99
N ARG A 188 -16.82 -1.73 2.95
CA ARG A 188 -16.07 -2.96 2.69
C ARG A 188 -16.73 -3.85 1.63
N ARG A 189 -18.06 -3.95 1.65
CA ARG A 189 -18.82 -4.73 0.65
C ARG A 189 -18.68 -4.13 -0.74
N ALA A 190 -18.79 -2.81 -0.87
CA ALA A 190 -18.63 -2.11 -2.14
C ALA A 190 -17.20 -2.28 -2.69
N GLU A 191 -16.17 -2.14 -1.84
CA GLU A 191 -14.78 -2.38 -2.23
C GLU A 191 -14.55 -3.82 -2.71
N ARG A 192 -15.05 -4.83 -1.98
CA ARG A 192 -14.92 -6.24 -2.38
C ARG A 192 -15.58 -6.51 -3.73
N ALA A 193 -16.78 -5.96 -3.96
CA ALA A 193 -17.48 -6.12 -5.22
C ALA A 193 -16.73 -5.46 -6.38
N ALA A 194 -16.21 -4.25 -6.18
CA ALA A 194 -15.40 -3.55 -7.18
C ALA A 194 -14.12 -4.32 -7.52
N ARG A 195 -13.37 -4.76 -6.49
CA ARG A 195 -12.15 -5.58 -6.68
C ARG A 195 -12.46 -6.89 -7.40
N TYR A 196 -13.56 -7.57 -7.05
CA TYR A 196 -13.97 -8.80 -7.73
C TYR A 196 -14.19 -8.58 -9.24
N VAL A 197 -14.93 -7.53 -9.61
CA VAL A 197 -15.18 -7.20 -11.03
C VAL A 197 -13.88 -6.81 -11.73
N GLU A 198 -13.01 -6.04 -11.07
CA GLU A 198 -11.69 -5.69 -11.62
C GLU A 198 -10.82 -6.93 -11.86
N SER A 199 -10.73 -7.84 -10.88
CA SER A 199 -10.02 -9.12 -11.01
C SER A 199 -10.61 -9.99 -12.12
N TRP A 200 -11.93 -10.05 -12.23
CA TRP A 200 -12.61 -10.77 -13.31
C TRP A 200 -12.25 -10.20 -14.69
N LEU A 201 -12.28 -8.88 -14.83
CA LEU A 201 -11.92 -8.19 -16.07
C LEU A 201 -10.45 -8.43 -16.45
N LYS A 202 -9.53 -8.35 -15.48
CA LYS A 202 -8.10 -8.63 -15.69
C LYS A 202 -7.87 -10.08 -16.09
N CYS A 203 -8.52 -11.05 -15.43
CA CYS A 203 -8.43 -12.46 -15.82
C CYS A 203 -8.99 -12.68 -17.23
N HIS A 204 -10.16 -12.12 -17.53
CA HIS A 204 -10.77 -12.23 -18.85
C HIS A 204 -9.84 -11.71 -19.96
N TYR A 205 -9.21 -10.57 -19.73
CA TYR A 205 -8.21 -10.00 -20.63
C TYR A 205 -7.00 -10.91 -20.82
N MET A 206 -6.46 -11.47 -19.74
CA MET A 206 -5.27 -12.35 -19.82
C MET A 206 -5.50 -13.68 -20.53
N LYS A 207 -6.75 -14.08 -20.78
CA LYS A 207 -7.03 -15.29 -21.58
C LYS A 207 -6.43 -15.22 -22.97
N ASP A 208 -6.48 -14.06 -23.59
CA ASP A 208 -6.00 -13.86 -24.96
C ASP A 208 -4.47 -13.74 -25.00
N HIS A 209 -3.82 -13.69 -23.83
CA HIS A 209 -2.37 -13.54 -23.66
C HIS A 209 -1.69 -14.81 -23.10
N VAL A 210 -2.39 -15.95 -23.04
CA VAL A 210 -1.80 -17.21 -22.59
C VAL A 210 -0.66 -17.63 -23.52
N GLY A 211 0.50 -17.95 -22.93
CA GLY A 211 1.73 -18.32 -23.63
C GLY A 211 2.68 -17.16 -23.93
N GLU A 212 2.23 -15.92 -23.79
CA GLU A 212 3.04 -14.71 -23.96
C GLU A 212 3.96 -14.46 -22.76
N ASP A 213 5.05 -13.74 -23.02
CA ASP A 213 6.05 -13.38 -22.02
C ASP A 213 5.85 -11.92 -21.58
N PHE A 214 5.98 -11.66 -20.29
CA PHE A 214 5.88 -10.33 -19.71
C PHE A 214 6.99 -10.09 -18.69
N GLU A 215 7.40 -8.83 -18.57
CA GLU A 215 8.19 -8.37 -17.42
C GLU A 215 7.26 -8.00 -16.27
N GLY A 216 7.72 -8.27 -15.04
CA GLY A 216 6.98 -7.95 -13.85
C GLY A 216 7.87 -7.82 -12.62
N VAL A 217 7.23 -7.42 -11.53
CA VAL A 217 7.89 -7.22 -10.23
C VAL A 217 7.23 -8.13 -9.20
N VAL A 218 8.04 -8.79 -8.38
CA VAL A 218 7.55 -9.58 -7.24
C VAL A 218 6.95 -8.63 -6.20
N THR A 219 5.64 -8.69 -6.00
CA THR A 219 4.88 -7.82 -5.08
C THR A 219 4.44 -8.50 -3.80
N SER A 220 4.47 -9.83 -3.75
CA SER A 220 4.32 -10.60 -2.52
C SER A 220 5.04 -11.94 -2.64
N VAL A 221 5.52 -12.43 -1.51
CA VAL A 221 6.17 -13.74 -1.39
C VAL A 221 5.44 -14.53 -0.32
N THR A 222 5.10 -15.77 -0.64
CA THR A 222 4.46 -16.70 0.30
C THR A 222 5.23 -18.01 0.32
N ASN A 223 4.86 -18.89 1.26
CA ASN A 223 5.41 -20.23 1.33
C ASN A 223 5.08 -21.12 0.12
N PHE A 224 4.09 -20.74 -0.71
CA PHE A 224 3.65 -21.52 -1.86
C PHE A 224 3.98 -20.85 -3.21
N GLY A 225 4.60 -19.66 -3.22
CA GLY A 225 4.97 -19.02 -4.48
C GLY A 225 5.27 -17.53 -4.39
N LEU A 226 5.31 -16.91 -5.57
CA LEU A 226 5.57 -15.48 -5.78
C LEU A 226 4.38 -14.85 -6.49
N PHE A 227 3.85 -13.77 -5.94
CA PHE A 227 2.94 -12.91 -6.67
C PHE A 227 3.75 -11.90 -7.47
N VAL A 228 3.48 -11.85 -8.77
CA VAL A 228 4.16 -10.97 -9.72
C VAL A 228 3.13 -10.04 -10.34
N THR A 229 3.41 -8.74 -10.29
CA THR A 229 2.62 -7.72 -10.98
C THR A 229 3.31 -7.39 -12.30
N LEU A 230 2.60 -7.54 -13.42
CA LEU A 230 3.11 -7.22 -14.75
C LEU A 230 3.32 -5.71 -14.90
N SER A 231 4.50 -5.28 -15.39
CA SER A 231 4.93 -3.88 -15.35
C SER A 231 4.05 -2.95 -16.20
N ASP A 232 3.63 -3.40 -17.38
CA ASP A 232 2.84 -2.57 -18.31
C ASP A 232 1.33 -2.73 -18.15
N LEU A 233 0.89 -3.83 -17.55
CA LEU A 233 -0.53 -4.19 -17.44
C LEU A 233 -1.09 -4.00 -16.02
N PHE A 234 -0.23 -3.95 -15.00
CA PHE A 234 -0.64 -3.86 -13.59
C PHE A 234 -1.63 -4.98 -13.20
N ILE A 235 -1.38 -6.15 -13.76
CA ILE A 235 -2.12 -7.38 -13.50
C ILE A 235 -1.24 -8.28 -12.63
N ASP A 236 -1.84 -8.79 -11.56
CA ASP A 236 -1.18 -9.73 -10.65
C ASP A 236 -1.42 -11.16 -11.13
N GLY A 237 -0.40 -12.00 -11.01
CA GLY A 237 -0.50 -13.44 -11.18
C GLY A 237 0.47 -14.18 -10.25
N LEU A 238 0.28 -15.49 -10.15
CA LEU A 238 1.00 -16.35 -9.22
C LEU A 238 2.00 -17.21 -9.98
N VAL A 239 3.28 -17.13 -9.59
CA VAL A 239 4.26 -18.18 -9.86
C VAL A 239 4.21 -19.16 -8.69
N HIS A 240 3.64 -20.34 -8.90
CA HIS A 240 3.64 -21.38 -7.88
C HIS A 240 5.07 -21.86 -7.59
N ILE A 241 5.36 -22.28 -6.36
CA ILE A 241 6.72 -22.67 -5.91
C ILE A 241 7.36 -23.75 -6.80
N SER A 242 6.56 -24.65 -7.37
CA SER A 242 7.03 -25.67 -8.33
C SER A 242 7.57 -25.08 -9.64
N ASN A 243 7.15 -23.86 -9.98
CA ASN A 243 7.45 -23.19 -11.24
C ASN A 243 8.41 -21.99 -11.03
N VAL A 244 8.93 -21.80 -9.81
CA VAL A 244 9.97 -20.80 -9.50
C VAL A 244 11.35 -21.27 -9.99
N GLY A 245 11.57 -22.57 -10.10
CA GLY A 245 12.76 -23.14 -10.71
C GLY A 245 13.19 -24.46 -10.05
N ASP A 246 14.22 -25.08 -10.61
CA ASP A 246 14.74 -26.37 -10.14
C ASP A 246 15.62 -26.21 -8.88
N ASP A 247 15.02 -25.87 -7.75
CA ASP A 247 15.65 -25.83 -6.41
C ASP A 247 14.60 -26.14 -5.33
N PHE A 248 15.06 -26.54 -4.14
CA PHE A 248 14.21 -26.64 -2.96
C PHE A 248 14.15 -25.28 -2.25
N PHE A 249 13.04 -24.57 -2.40
CA PHE A 249 12.85 -23.24 -1.81
C PHE A 249 12.28 -23.31 -0.39
N VAL A 250 12.88 -22.56 0.53
CA VAL A 250 12.37 -22.33 1.89
C VAL A 250 11.94 -20.89 2.05
N TYR A 251 10.76 -20.70 2.62
CA TYR A 251 10.21 -19.38 2.92
C TYR A 251 10.77 -18.84 4.23
N ASP A 252 11.37 -17.65 4.14
CA ASP A 252 11.73 -16.81 5.27
C ASP A 252 10.61 -15.78 5.48
N GLU A 253 9.80 -16.01 6.51
CA GLU A 253 8.64 -15.16 6.84
C GLU A 253 9.05 -13.77 7.31
N GLN A 254 10.17 -13.66 8.02
CA GLN A 254 10.65 -12.37 8.55
C GLN A 254 11.16 -11.47 7.42
N GLN A 255 11.84 -12.06 6.44
CA GLN A 255 12.42 -11.34 5.30
C GLN A 255 11.48 -11.27 4.09
N GLN A 256 10.36 -12.00 4.11
CA GLN A 256 9.44 -12.18 2.98
C GLN A 256 10.19 -12.62 1.71
N GLN A 257 10.96 -13.71 1.84
CA GLN A 257 11.82 -14.25 0.78
C GLN A 257 11.66 -15.76 0.62
N LEU A 258 11.82 -16.25 -0.62
CA LEU A 258 12.05 -17.66 -0.93
C LEU A 258 13.53 -17.87 -1.21
N ILE A 259 14.16 -18.78 -0.45
CA ILE A 259 15.59 -19.06 -0.53
C ILE A 259 15.79 -20.51 -0.98
N GLY A 260 16.39 -20.69 -2.16
CA GLY A 260 16.79 -21.99 -2.70
C GLY A 260 17.93 -22.60 -1.89
N LYS A 261 17.77 -23.85 -1.44
CA LYS A 261 18.75 -24.52 -0.58
C LYS A 261 19.99 -24.97 -1.34
N ASP A 262 19.84 -25.38 -2.60
CA ASP A 262 20.93 -25.97 -3.36
C ASP A 262 21.72 -24.91 -4.13
N LYS A 263 21.01 -24.06 -4.88
CA LYS A 263 21.63 -23.01 -5.73
C LYS A 263 21.81 -21.70 -4.97
N GLY A 264 21.14 -21.52 -3.83
CA GLY A 264 21.21 -20.29 -3.05
C GLY A 264 20.45 -19.12 -3.68
N THR A 265 19.63 -19.36 -4.71
CA THR A 265 18.84 -18.32 -5.37
C THR A 265 17.82 -17.75 -4.40
N VAL A 266 17.78 -16.43 -4.26
CA VAL A 266 16.80 -15.74 -3.41
C VAL A 266 15.79 -15.05 -4.31
N PHE A 267 14.51 -15.20 -4.00
CA PHE A 267 13.43 -14.38 -4.54
C PHE A 267 12.78 -13.61 -3.40
N GLY A 268 12.67 -12.30 -3.55
CA GLY A 268 12.03 -11.46 -2.56
C GLY A 268 11.27 -10.32 -3.21
N LEU A 269 10.62 -9.53 -2.36
CA LEU A 269 9.91 -8.33 -2.76
C LEU A 269 10.79 -7.38 -3.61
N GLY A 270 10.20 -6.87 -4.69
CA GLY A 270 10.82 -5.89 -5.57
C GLY A 270 11.76 -6.48 -6.62
N ASP A 271 11.98 -7.80 -6.63
CA ASP A 271 12.75 -8.45 -7.68
C ASP A 271 12.06 -8.28 -9.03
N SER A 272 12.82 -7.90 -10.06
CA SER A 272 12.34 -7.85 -11.44
C SER A 272 12.51 -9.22 -12.07
N VAL A 273 11.43 -9.73 -12.66
CA VAL A 273 11.35 -11.07 -13.23
C VAL A 273 10.71 -11.02 -14.61
N LYS A 274 11.05 -12.02 -15.43
CA LYS A 274 10.35 -12.31 -16.68
C LYS A 274 9.52 -13.57 -16.49
N VAL A 275 8.23 -13.47 -16.78
CA VAL A 275 7.26 -14.56 -16.60
C VAL A 275 6.55 -14.88 -17.91
N LYS A 276 6.08 -16.11 -18.05
CA LYS A 276 5.16 -16.53 -19.11
C LYS A 276 3.79 -16.77 -18.52
N VAL A 277 2.73 -16.34 -19.21
CA VAL A 277 1.35 -16.66 -18.83
C VAL A 277 1.09 -18.15 -19.07
N ALA A 278 1.06 -18.94 -18.02
CA ALA A 278 0.88 -20.39 -18.08
C ALA A 278 -0.61 -20.74 -18.27
N GLY A 279 -1.50 -19.98 -17.62
CA GLY A 279 -2.94 -20.21 -17.72
C GLY A 279 -3.76 -19.18 -16.97
N VAL A 280 -5.06 -19.19 -17.22
CA VAL A 280 -6.03 -18.34 -16.54
C VAL A 280 -7.22 -19.18 -16.10
N ASN A 281 -7.52 -19.15 -14.81
CA ASN A 281 -8.69 -19.77 -14.23
C ASN A 281 -9.74 -18.70 -13.88
N MET A 282 -10.87 -18.69 -14.61
CA MET A 282 -11.95 -17.73 -14.39
C MET A 282 -12.83 -18.06 -13.19
N ASP A 283 -12.89 -19.32 -12.78
CA ASP A 283 -13.71 -19.72 -11.63
C ASP A 283 -13.03 -19.30 -10.33
N LEU A 284 -11.69 -19.37 -10.30
CA LEU A 284 -10.86 -18.93 -9.18
C LEU A 284 -10.38 -17.48 -9.28
N LEU A 285 -10.56 -16.83 -10.44
CA LEU A 285 -9.98 -15.52 -10.75
C LEU A 285 -8.46 -15.47 -10.51
N GLN A 286 -7.79 -16.49 -11.03
CA GLN A 286 -6.35 -16.68 -10.86
C GLN A 286 -5.65 -16.72 -12.21
N ILE A 287 -4.52 -16.04 -12.30
CA ILE A 287 -3.61 -16.07 -13.44
C ILE A 287 -2.34 -16.77 -12.97
N ASP A 288 -1.97 -17.84 -13.66
CA ASP A 288 -0.79 -18.62 -13.34
C ASP A 288 0.36 -18.21 -14.25
N PHE A 289 1.54 -18.07 -13.65
CA PHE A 289 2.77 -17.71 -14.32
C PHE A 289 3.82 -18.80 -14.17
N ASP A 290 4.59 -19.01 -15.23
CA ASP A 290 5.87 -19.71 -15.17
C ASP A 290 7.00 -18.69 -15.11
N LEU A 291 7.93 -18.86 -14.18
CA LEU A 291 9.10 -17.99 -14.10
C LEU A 291 10.12 -18.40 -15.17
N LEU A 292 10.46 -17.47 -16.06
CA LEU A 292 11.46 -17.70 -17.10
C LEU A 292 12.85 -17.26 -16.63
N GLU A 293 12.94 -16.05 -16.07
CA GLU A 293 14.22 -15.46 -15.69
C GLU A 293 14.07 -14.46 -14.54
N LYS A 294 15.08 -14.41 -13.66
CA LYS A 294 15.25 -13.32 -12.72
C LYS A 294 16.14 -12.23 -13.33
N LEU A 295 15.54 -11.13 -13.76
CA LEU A 295 16.24 -10.04 -14.46
C LEU A 295 17.10 -9.22 -13.51
N LYS A 296 16.57 -8.88 -12.33
CA LYS A 296 17.27 -8.03 -11.36
C LYS A 296 16.89 -8.39 -9.94
N SER A 297 17.90 -8.55 -9.08
CA SER A 297 17.67 -8.66 -7.63
C SER A 297 17.49 -7.28 -7.02
N SER A 298 16.45 -7.15 -6.20
CA SER A 298 16.26 -6.03 -5.28
C SER A 298 17.45 -5.96 -4.31
N GLN A 299 17.85 -4.74 -3.94
CA GLN A 299 18.96 -4.54 -3.01
C GLN A 299 18.65 -5.06 -1.60
N MET A 300 17.36 -5.20 -1.24
CA MET A 300 16.94 -5.88 0.00
C MET A 300 17.27 -7.37 0.04
N ASN A 301 17.31 -8.05 -1.11
CA ASN A 301 17.42 -9.50 -1.16
C ASN A 301 18.88 -9.99 -1.24
N GLN A 302 19.84 -9.06 -1.13
CA GLN A 302 21.26 -9.42 -1.04
C GLN A 302 21.57 -9.94 0.36
N THR A 303 21.68 -11.26 0.49
CA THR A 303 22.22 -11.88 1.71
C THR A 303 23.66 -11.36 1.95
N LYS A 304 24.06 -11.21 3.23
CA LYS A 304 25.37 -10.68 3.67
C LYS A 304 26.60 -11.29 2.97
N LYS A 305 26.46 -12.46 2.33
CA LYS A 305 27.52 -13.12 1.55
C LYS A 305 28.09 -12.24 0.43
N ASP A 306 27.28 -11.43 -0.23
CA ASP A 306 27.76 -10.58 -1.34
C ASP A 306 28.46 -9.28 -0.88
N SER A 307 28.19 -8.84 0.36
CA SER A 307 28.88 -7.67 0.94
C SER A 307 30.38 -7.90 1.20
N SER A 308 30.83 -9.17 1.19
CA SER A 308 32.23 -9.55 1.37
C SER A 308 33.09 -9.41 0.10
N LYS A 309 32.51 -9.06 -1.06
CA LYS A 309 33.23 -8.86 -2.33
C LYS A 309 33.41 -7.39 -2.73
N LYS A 310 33.40 -6.45 -1.78
CA LYS A 310 33.92 -5.10 -2.07
C LYS A 310 35.45 -5.13 -2.15
N SER A 311 35.93 -5.08 -3.40
CA SER A 311 37.32 -4.87 -3.83
C SER A 311 38.07 -3.82 -2.99
N PRO A 312 39.37 -3.99 -2.72
CA PRO A 312 40.11 -3.07 -1.89
C PRO A 312 40.23 -1.71 -2.59
N VAL A 313 39.70 -0.68 -1.95
CA VAL A 313 39.93 0.71 -2.31
C VAL A 313 41.45 0.94 -2.33
N LYS A 314 42.00 1.23 -3.50
CA LYS A 314 43.39 1.67 -3.67
C LYS A 314 43.62 2.89 -2.77
N LYS A 315 44.37 2.71 -1.68
CA LYS A 315 45.00 3.81 -0.95
C LYS A 315 45.98 4.49 -1.90
N THR A 316 45.60 5.65 -2.42
CA THR A 316 46.54 6.59 -3.01
C THR A 316 47.34 7.23 -1.88
N ASN A 317 48.59 6.78 -1.72
CA ASN A 317 49.57 7.45 -0.88
C ASN A 317 49.88 8.83 -1.47
N GLY A 318 49.24 9.87 -0.95
CA GLY A 318 49.63 11.27 -1.15
C GLY A 318 50.93 11.53 -0.39
N ARG A 319 52.05 11.45 -1.10
CA ARG A 319 53.38 11.84 -0.63
C ARG A 319 53.43 13.37 -0.58
N SER A 320 53.41 13.96 0.62
CA SER A 320 53.69 15.39 0.80
C SER A 320 55.18 15.65 0.56
N SER A 321 55.52 16.22 -0.60
CA SER A 321 56.84 16.78 -0.86
C SER A 321 56.81 18.28 -0.58
N SER A 322 57.62 18.68 0.39
CA SER A 322 58.04 20.05 0.63
C SER A 322 58.63 20.69 -0.63
N LYS A 323 58.31 21.96 -0.87
CA LYS A 323 59.28 22.92 -1.43
C LYS A 323 58.86 24.36 -1.14
N SER A 324 59.73 25.01 -0.38
CA SER A 324 59.93 26.44 -0.30
C SER A 324 60.33 27.02 -1.66
N LYS A 325 59.86 28.25 -1.93
CA LYS A 325 60.62 29.41 -2.45
C LYS A 325 59.65 30.48 -2.94
N GLY A 326 59.90 31.74 -2.55
CA GLY A 326 59.22 32.94 -3.01
C GLY A 326 58.66 33.72 -1.85
#